data_AF-A0A534L020-F1
#
_entry.id   AF-A0A534L020-F1
#
_cell.length_a   1.000
_cell.length_b   1.000
_cell.length_c   1.000
_cell.angle_alpha   90.00
_cell.angle_beta   90.00
_cell.angle_gamma   90.00
#
_symmetry.space_group_name_H-M   'P 1'
#
loop_
_entity.id
_entity.type
_entity.pdbx_description
1 polymer ?
#
loop_
_entity_poly.entity_id
_entity_poly.type
_entity_poly.pdbx_seq_one_letter_code
_entity_poly.pdbx_strand_id
1 'polypeptide(L)' 'MFMPEAIGILHAYDAATGLELWNVTLPGNTYSGPVISHGLVYMGTSTGLVVYGLPS' A
#
# COMPACT_ATOMS: atom_id res chain seq x y z
N MET A 1 -16.14 -22.52 -8.10
CA MET A 1 -15.74 -21.71 -6.94
C MET A 1 -15.52 -20.29 -7.43
N PHE A 2 -15.96 -19.28 -6.69
CA PHE A 2 -15.66 -17.88 -6.99
C PHE A 2 -14.71 -17.39 -5.92
N MET A 3 -13.45 -17.15 -6.28
CA MET A 3 -12.52 -16.39 -5.46
C MET A 3 -12.59 -14.96 -6.00
N PRO A 4 -13.27 -14.03 -5.31
CA PRO A 4 -13.17 -12.63 -5.71
C PRO A 4 -11.70 -12.23 -5.62
N GLU A 5 -11.20 -11.62 -6.69
CA GLU A 5 -9.87 -11.03 -6.71
C GLU A 5 -9.87 -9.87 -5.70
N ALA A 6 -9.35 -10.12 -4.50
CA ALA A 6 -9.41 -9.17 -3.40
C ALA A 6 -8.32 -8.11 -3.59
N ILE A 7 -8.74 -6.96 -4.12
CA ILE A 7 -7.89 -5.77 -4.20
C ILE A 7 -7.62 -5.26 -2.77
N GLY A 8 -6.35 -5.15 -2.39
CA GLY A 8 -5.94 -4.65 -1.08
C GLY A 8 -6.03 -3.13 -0.94
N ILE A 9 -6.16 -2.64 0.29
CA ILE A 9 -6.03 -1.22 0.64
C ILE A 9 -4.71 -1.05 1.40
N LEU A 10 -3.90 -0.10 0.98
CA LEU A 10 -2.71 0.32 1.72
C LEU A 10 -3.09 1.47 2.66
N HIS A 11 -2.86 1.28 3.96
CA HIS A 11 -3.07 2.29 4.98
C HIS A 11 -1.73 2.82 5.48
N ALA A 12 -1.68 4.12 5.77
CA ALA A 12 -0.58 4.75 6.45
C ALA A 12 -1.05 5.37 7.76
N TYR A 13 -0.28 5.14 8.82
CA TYR A 13 -0.57 5.65 10.15
C TYR A 13 0.61 6.46 10.67
N ASP A 14 0.30 7.47 11.48
CA ASP A 14 1.29 8.18 12.29
C ASP A 14 1.86 7.22 13.34
N ALA A 15 3.18 7.08 13.35
CA ALA A 15 3.85 6.08 14.20
C ALA A 15 3.78 6.40 15.70
N ALA A 16 3.57 7.66 16.08
CA ALA A 16 3.53 8.08 17.48
C ALA A 16 2.12 7.97 18.08
N THR A 17 1.10 8.27 17.29
CA THR A 17 -0.30 8.39 17.73
C THR A 17 -1.18 7.25 17.24
N GLY A 18 -0.78 6.54 16.19
CA GLY A 18 -1.60 5.53 15.52
C GLY A 18 -2.75 6.10 14.69
N LEU A 19 -2.79 7.42 14.48
CA LEU A 19 -3.82 8.06 13.65
C LEU A 19 -3.59 7.75 12.17
N GLU A 20 -4.67 7.44 11.44
CA GLU A 20 -4.58 7.22 10.00
C GLU A 20 -4.26 8.53 9.28
N LEU A 21 -3.18 8.53 8.49
CA LEU A 21 -2.74 9.65 7.67
C LEU A 21 -3.43 9.63 6.31
N TRP A 22 -3.49 8.45 5.69
CA TRP A 22 -4.14 8.23 4.41
C TRP A 22 -4.35 6.74 4.15
N ASN A 23 -5.23 6.44 3.19
CA ASN A 23 -5.33 5.12 2.58
C ASN A 23 -5.47 5.23 1.06
N VAL A 24 -5.14 4.14 0.37
CA VAL A 24 -5.28 4.03 -1.08
C VAL A 24 -5.64 2.61 -1.48
N THR A 25 -6.63 2.50 -2.36
CA THR A 25 -6.94 1.23 -3.02
C THR A 25 -5.84 0.91 -4.03
N LEU A 26 -5.28 -0.27 -3.92
CA LEU A 26 -4.21 -0.72 -4.81
C LEU A 26 -4.78 -1.07 -6.19
N PRO A 27 -3.99 -0.96 -7.27
CA PRO A 27 -4.48 -1.31 -8.61
C PRO A 27 -4.47 -2.82 -8.88
N GLY A 28 -4.16 -3.67 -7.89
CA GLY A 28 -4.09 -5.12 -8.06
C GLY A 28 -3.73 -5.84 -6.77
N ASN A 29 -3.75 -7.17 -6.80
CA ASN A 29 -3.39 -8.00 -5.66
C ASN A 29 -1.92 -7.78 -5.28
N THR A 30 -1.62 -7.85 -4.00
CA THR A 30 -0.26 -7.82 -3.48
C THR A 30 0.20 -9.23 -3.14
N TYR A 31 1.44 -9.54 -3.49
CA TYR A 31 2.08 -10.82 -3.16
C TYR A 31 3.20 -10.65 -2.13
N SER A 32 3.53 -9.40 -1.78
CA SER A 32 4.58 -9.03 -0.85
C SER A 32 4.18 -7.82 -0.01
N GLY A 33 4.88 -7.60 1.10
CA GLY A 33 4.76 -6.38 1.89
C GLY A 33 5.34 -5.14 1.18
N PRO A 34 5.03 -3.93 1.68
CA PRO A 34 5.63 -2.69 1.20
C PRO A 34 7.12 -2.61 1.54
N VAL A 35 7.90 -1.95 0.68
CA VAL A 35 9.29 -1.55 0.97
C VAL A 35 9.32 -0.02 1.08
N ILE A 36 10.01 0.49 2.11
CA ILE A 36 10.12 1.94 2.35
C ILE A 36 11.56 2.36 2.13
N SER A 37 11.78 3.38 1.29
CA SER A 37 13.11 3.96 1.06
C SER A 37 12.98 5.38 0.53
N HIS A 38 13.87 6.29 0.96
CA HIS A 38 13.91 7.69 0.50
C HIS A 38 12.57 8.45 0.60
N GLY A 39 11.76 8.18 1.64
CA GLY A 39 10.44 8.82 1.79
C GLY A 39 9.36 8.28 0.85
N LEU A 40 9.63 7.16 0.17
CA LEU A 40 8.72 6.51 -0.77
C LEU A 40 8.35 5.12 -0.26
N VAL A 41 7.10 4.72 -0.54
CA VAL A 41 6.58 3.38 -0.32
C VAL A 41 6.44 2.69 -1.67
N TYR A 42 7.12 1.57 -1.83
CA TYR A 42 7.11 0.72 -3.02
C TYR A 42 6.24 -0.50 -2.77
N MET A 43 5.32 -0.77 -3.68
CA MET A 43 4.44 -1.92 -3.57
C MET A 43 4.30 -2.65 -4.91
N GLY A 44 4.69 -3.92 -4.91
CA GLY A 44 4.49 -4.83 -6.04
C GLY A 44 3.05 -5.35 -6.05
N THR A 45 2.35 -5.10 -7.14
CA THR A 45 1.00 -5.61 -7.40
C THR A 45 1.00 -6.54 -8.61
N SER A 46 -0.10 -7.27 -8.82
CA SER A 46 -0.35 -8.04 -10.05
C SER A 46 -0.34 -7.18 -11.32
N THR A 47 -0.52 -5.86 -11.18
CA THR A 47 -0.56 -4.89 -12.29
C THR A 47 0.75 -4.14 -12.50
N GLY A 48 1.74 -4.29 -11.60
CA GLY A 48 3.06 -3.69 -11.73
C GLY A 48 3.61 -3.15 -10.40
N LEU A 49 4.55 -2.20 -10.49
CA LEU A 49 5.06 -1.48 -9.33
C LEU A 49 4.31 -0.17 -9.15
N VAL A 50 3.77 0.07 -7.97
CA VAL A 50 3.25 1.38 -7.57
C VAL A 50 4.16 2.02 -6.51
N VAL A 51 4.23 3.35 -6.56
CA VAL A 51 5.06 4.16 -5.66
C VAL A 51 4.20 5.25 -5.05
N TYR A 52 4.20 5.33 -3.71
CA TYR A 52 3.49 6.35 -2.94
C TYR A 52 4.49 7.21 -2.17
N GLY A 53 4.23 8.52 -2.09
CA GLY A 53 5.00 9.41 -1.22
C GLY A 53 4.53 9.32 0.22
N LEU A 54 5.47 9.30 1.18
CA LEU A 54 5.13 9.52 2.57
C LEU A 54 4.90 11.02 2.80
N PRO A 55 3.83 11.41 3.50
CA PRO A 55 3.68 12.78 4.00
C PRO A 55 4.91 13.14 4.84
N SER A 56 5.46 14.33 4.59
CA SER A 56 6.57 14.92 5.34
C SER A 56 6.17 15.31 6.76
#